data_AF-A0A832XYV5-F1
#
_entry.id   AF-A0A832XYV5-F1
#
_cell.length_a   1.000
_cell.length_b   1.000
_cell.length_c   1.000
_cell.angle_alpha   90.00
_cell.angle_beta   90.00
_cell.angle_gamma   90.00
#
_symmetry.space_group_name_H-M   'P 1'
#
loop_
_entity.id
_entity.type
_entity.pdbx_description
1 polymer ?
#
loop_
_entity_poly.entity_id
_entity_poly.type
_entity_poly.pdbx_seq_one_letter_code
_entity_poly.pdbx_strand_id
1 'polypeptide(L)'
;MNSPNSTKIIIISISLLLLIVSLAALFVCSSSGCQIGVDQSSNNALREIRGEQMGKAMPMDKPKGIITVNGEGIASDKPNIISLRVDIRAESNSAEEATRIAANNFDNLVDSLGRKNIGKNDIVSSNFDLGPVYYYP
;
A
#
# COMPACT_ATOMS: atom_id res chain seq x y z
N MET A 1 -10.08 -40.37 -18.34
CA MET A 1 -10.43 -39.33 -19.32
C MET A 1 -10.55 -38.02 -18.58
N ASN A 2 -9.58 -37.11 -18.72
CA ASN A 2 -9.62 -35.82 -18.03
C ASN A 2 -10.62 -34.90 -18.74
N SER A 3 -11.58 -34.35 -17.98
CA SER A 3 -12.54 -33.38 -18.51
C SER A 3 -11.80 -32.16 -19.08
N PRO A 4 -12.19 -31.62 -20.25
CA PRO A 4 -11.54 -30.45 -20.84
C PRO A 4 -11.55 -29.23 -19.91
N ASN A 5 -12.48 -29.17 -18.96
CA ASN A 5 -12.51 -28.13 -17.92
C ASN A 5 -11.43 -28.34 -16.84
N SER A 6 -11.13 -29.60 -16.49
CA SER A 6 -10.06 -29.93 -15.54
C SER A 6 -8.68 -29.53 -16.11
N THR A 7 -8.46 -29.81 -17.41
CA THR A 7 -7.22 -29.41 -18.09
C THR A 7 -7.03 -27.88 -18.11
N LYS A 8 -8.10 -27.11 -18.37
CA LYS A 8 -8.05 -25.63 -18.33
C LYS A 8 -7.72 -25.10 -16.93
N ILE A 9 -8.34 -25.65 -15.90
CA ILE A 9 -8.09 -25.26 -14.50
C ILE A 9 -6.64 -25.57 -14.11
N ILE A 10 -6.12 -26.73 -14.50
CA ILE A 10 -4.72 -27.13 -14.24
C ILE A 10 -3.74 -26.19 -14.95
N ILE A 11 -4.02 -25.81 -16.21
CA ILE A 11 -3.15 -24.87 -16.94
C ILE A 11 -3.13 -23.51 -16.24
N ILE A 12 -4.30 -22.98 -15.87
CA ILE A 12 -4.41 -21.68 -15.18
C ILE A 12 -3.67 -21.71 -13.83
N SER A 13 -3.81 -22.78 -13.05
CA SER A 13 -3.14 -22.88 -11.75
C SER A 13 -1.62 -22.99 -11.88
N ILE A 14 -1.11 -23.74 -12.85
CA ILE A 14 0.33 -23.82 -13.13
C ILE A 14 0.88 -22.47 -13.61
N SER A 15 0.17 -21.77 -14.51
CA SER A 15 0.58 -20.44 -14.97
C SER A 15 0.60 -19.40 -13.85
N LEU A 16 -0.40 -19.43 -12.96
CA LEU A 16 -0.45 -18.54 -11.79
C LEU A 16 0.71 -18.82 -10.82
N LEU A 17 1.03 -20.09 -10.58
CA LEU A 17 2.13 -20.48 -9.69
C LEU A 17 3.49 -20.05 -10.25
N LEU A 18 3.71 -20.19 -11.57
CA LEU A 18 4.92 -19.71 -12.24
C LEU A 18 5.08 -18.19 -12.17
N LEU A 19 3.98 -17.43 -12.28
CA LEU A 19 3.99 -15.97 -12.16
C LEU A 19 4.39 -15.51 -10.74
N ILE A 20 3.91 -16.19 -9.70
CA ILE A 20 4.25 -15.86 -8.31
C ILE A 20 5.75 -16.11 -8.04
N VAL A 21 6.29 -17.22 -8.55
CA VAL A 21 7.71 -17.56 -8.39
C VAL A 21 8.62 -16.54 -9.09
N SER A 22 8.26 -16.08 -10.30
CA SER A 22 9.07 -15.08 -11.01
C SER A 22 9.07 -13.71 -10.32
N LEU A 23 7.93 -13.27 -9.76
CA LEU A 23 7.85 -12.04 -8.97
C LEU A 23 8.70 -12.11 -7.69
N ALA A 24 8.71 -13.25 -7.00
CA ALA A 24 9.53 -13.45 -5.81
C ALA A 24 11.04 -13.40 -6.13
N ALA A 25 11.47 -13.94 -7.27
CA ALA A 25 12.87 -13.90 -7.69
C ALA A 25 13.36 -12.47 -8.00
N LEU A 26 12.49 -11.59 -8.53
CA LEU A 26 12.83 -10.18 -8.74
C LEU A 26 13.07 -9.42 -7.42
N PHE A 27 12.40 -9.80 -6.33
CA PHE A 27 12.56 -9.15 -5.03
C PHE A 27 13.84 -9.55 -4.28
N VAL A 28 14.41 -10.73 -4.55
CA VAL A 28 15.62 -11.22 -3.86
C VAL A 28 16.93 -10.63 -4.43
N CYS A 29 16.92 -10.13 -5.67
CA CYS A 29 18.13 -9.54 -6.29
C CYS A 29 18.35 -8.05 -6.01
N SER A 30 17.49 -7.38 -5.23
CA SER A 30 17.68 -5.96 -4.85
C SER A 30 18.34 -5.77 -3.47
N SER A 31 18.61 -6.85 -2.73
CA SER A 31 19.25 -6.79 -1.40
C SER A 31 20.68 -7.33 -1.35
N SER A 32 21.22 -7.85 -2.45
CA SER A 32 22.65 -8.18 -2.56
C SER A 32 23.41 -6.98 -3.10
N GLY A 33 23.92 -6.16 -2.17
CA GLY A 33 25.00 -5.23 -2.46
C GLY A 33 26.22 -5.98 -2.99
N CYS A 34 26.28 -6.16 -4.30
CA CYS A 34 27.45 -6.60 -5.01
C CYS A 34 28.42 -5.40 -5.06
N GLN A 35 29.18 -5.19 -3.98
CA GLN A 35 30.28 -4.24 -4.00
C GLN A 35 31.41 -4.83 -4.84
N ILE A 36 31.48 -4.35 -6.09
CA ILE A 36 32.62 -4.45 -6.97
C ILE A 36 33.84 -3.91 -6.22
N GLY A 37 34.84 -4.77 -6.02
CA GLY A 37 36.12 -4.39 -5.43
C GLY A 37 36.77 -3.29 -6.25
N VAL A 38 37.11 -2.19 -5.58
CA VAL A 38 38.08 -1.23 -6.08
C VAL A 38 39.34 -1.46 -5.27
N ASP A 39 40.30 -2.17 -5.87
CA ASP A 39 41.68 -2.17 -5.43
C ASP A 39 42.17 -0.72 -5.40
N GLN A 40 42.50 -0.20 -4.22
CA GLN A 40 43.24 1.05 -4.13
C GLN A 40 44.73 0.75 -4.05
N SER A 41 45.29 0.60 -5.25
CA SER A 41 46.71 0.61 -5.54
C SER A 41 47.36 1.92 -5.09
N SER A 42 48.34 1.77 -4.20
CA SER A 42 49.68 2.38 -4.20
C SER A 42 49.88 3.90 -4.19
N ASN A 43 50.93 4.27 -3.43
CA ASN A 43 51.73 5.51 -3.41
C ASN A 43 51.26 6.52 -2.35
N ASN A 44 51.98 6.73 -1.25
CA ASN A 44 53.27 7.41 -1.26
C ASN A 44 54.21 6.94 -0.14
N ALA A 45 55.41 6.52 -0.54
CA ALA A 45 56.58 6.54 0.31
C ALA A 45 56.97 8.00 0.61
N LEU A 46 57.11 8.37 1.88
CA LEU A 46 57.99 9.46 2.29
C LEU A 46 58.89 8.99 3.43
N ARG A 47 60.18 9.21 3.20
CA ARG A 47 61.36 8.72 3.90
C ARG A 47 61.44 9.22 5.35
N GLU A 48 61.85 8.30 6.22
CA GLU A 48 62.98 8.43 7.15
C GLU A 48 63.42 9.85 7.54
N ILE A 49 63.14 10.27 8.78
CA ILE A 49 64.06 11.07 9.61
C ILE A 49 64.02 10.52 11.04
N ARG A 50 65.13 9.92 11.46
CA ARG A 50 65.55 9.68 12.85
C ARG A 50 65.53 10.99 13.64
N GLY A 51 64.93 10.97 14.82
CA GLY A 51 65.04 12.05 15.79
C GLY A 51 64.46 11.61 17.12
N GLU A 52 65.32 11.09 17.99
CA GLU A 52 65.04 10.97 19.42
C GLU A 52 64.56 12.31 19.96
N GLN A 53 63.38 12.34 20.57
CA GLN A 53 63.11 13.31 21.63
C GLN A 53 62.14 12.71 22.64
N MET A 54 62.68 12.52 23.82
CA MET A 54 62.00 12.17 25.05
C MET A 54 60.86 13.15 25.32
N GLY A 55 59.70 12.58 25.62
CA GLY A 55 58.52 13.30 26.02
C GLY A 55 57.36 12.34 25.91
N LYS A 56 57.13 11.54 26.96
CA LYS A 56 55.95 10.68 27.06
C LYS A 56 54.74 11.60 27.26
N ALA A 57 54.34 12.30 26.20
CA ALA A 57 53.04 12.91 26.11
C ALA A 57 52.05 11.75 26.19
N MET A 58 51.30 11.68 27.29
CA MET A 58 50.14 10.81 27.36
C MET A 58 49.32 11.07 26.08
N PRO A 59 48.82 10.02 25.39
CA PRO A 59 47.99 10.23 24.23
C PRO A 59 46.74 10.98 24.70
N MET A 60 46.77 12.31 24.59
CA MET A 60 45.57 13.13 24.63
C MET A 60 44.77 12.64 23.44
N ASP A 61 43.66 11.96 23.70
CA ASP A 61 42.69 11.60 22.68
C ASP A 61 42.44 12.85 21.84
N LYS A 62 42.94 12.85 20.60
CA LYS A 62 42.70 13.96 19.68
C LYS A 62 41.19 14.11 19.59
N PRO A 63 40.63 15.32 19.78
CA PRO A 63 39.19 15.51 19.76
C PRO A 63 38.66 14.96 18.43
N LYS A 64 37.84 13.91 18.50
CA LYS A 64 37.25 13.30 17.32
C LYS A 64 36.24 14.30 16.76
N GLY A 65 36.48 14.79 15.54
CA GLY A 65 35.49 15.57 14.83
C GLY A 65 34.26 14.71 14.59
N ILE A 66 33.13 15.05 15.21
CA ILE A 66 31.86 14.35 14.98
C ILE A 66 31.14 15.12 13.87
N ILE A 67 30.89 14.44 12.76
CA ILE A 67 30.01 14.93 11.71
C ILE A 67 28.66 14.26 11.93
N THR A 68 27.64 15.07 12.18
CA THR A 68 26.26 14.62 12.31
C THR A 68 25.51 15.05 11.06
N VAL A 69 24.89 14.09 10.37
CA VAL A 69 24.13 14.34 9.15
C VAL A 69 22.67 14.04 9.46
N ASN A 70 21.80 15.03 9.26
CA ASN A 70 20.37 14.85 9.38
C ASN A 70 19.80 14.55 8.00
N GLY A 71 19.11 13.41 7.88
CA GLY A 71 18.32 13.07 6.70
C GLY A 71 16.84 13.18 7.02
N GLU A 72 16.10 13.92 6.19
CA GLU A 72 14.65 13.95 6.23
C GLU A 72 14.11 13.40 4.91
N GLY A 73 13.16 12.48 5.00
CA GLY A 73 12.51 11.87 3.84
C GLY A 73 11.01 12.05 3.95
N ILE A 74 10.40 12.56 2.88
CA ILE A 74 8.94 12.72 2.78
C ILE A 74 8.45 11.79 1.68
N ALA A 75 7.48 10.95 2.01
CA ALA A 75 6.74 10.14 1.06
C ALA A 75 5.26 10.51 1.13
N SER A 76 4.61 10.56 -0.02
CA SER A 76 3.17 10.79 -0.15
C SER A 76 2.60 9.75 -1.09
N ASP A 77 1.39 9.29 -0.78
CA ASP A 77 0.63 8.38 -1.63
C ASP A 77 -0.81 8.86 -1.78
N LYS A 78 -1.50 8.37 -2.81
CA LYS A 78 -2.91 8.69 -3.07
C LYS A 78 -3.83 7.73 -2.30
N PRO A 79 -4.99 8.19 -1.81
CA PRO A 79 -6.01 7.31 -1.26
C PRO A 79 -6.43 6.28 -2.31
N ASN A 80 -6.47 5.01 -1.90
CA ASN A 80 -6.81 3.87 -2.76
C ASN A 80 -8.21 3.28 -2.48
N ILE A 81 -8.91 3.78 -1.46
CA ILE A 81 -10.27 3.36 -1.07
C ILE A 81 -11.11 4.61 -0.74
N ILE A 82 -12.38 4.58 -1.16
CA ILE A 82 -13.38 5.60 -0.81
C ILE A 82 -14.60 4.88 -0.22
N SER A 83 -15.12 5.37 0.90
CA SER A 83 -16.36 4.89 1.51
C SER A 83 -17.37 6.04 1.56
N LEU A 84 -18.56 5.80 1.00
CA LEU A 84 -19.66 6.76 0.99
C LEU A 84 -20.88 6.12 1.63
N ARG A 85 -21.54 6.88 2.52
CA ARG A 85 -22.83 6.50 3.09
C ARG A 85 -23.92 7.37 2.48
N VAL A 86 -24.97 6.73 1.98
CA VAL A 86 -26.13 7.40 1.39
C VAL A 86 -27.38 6.85 2.06
N ASP A 87 -28.20 7.74 2.60
CA ASP A 87 -29.48 7.39 3.22
C ASP A 87 -30.62 7.77 2.27
N ILE A 88 -31.50 6.81 1.97
CA ILE A 88 -32.69 7.02 1.13
C ILE A 88 -33.91 7.08 2.04
N ARG A 89 -34.55 8.25 2.08
CA ARG A 89 -35.77 8.49 2.87
C ARG A 89 -36.94 8.78 1.94
N ALA A 90 -38.08 8.16 2.25
CA ALA A 90 -39.35 8.44 1.61
C ALA A 90 -40.42 8.61 2.68
N GLU A 91 -41.28 9.59 2.51
CA GLU A 91 -42.43 9.83 3.39
C GLU A 91 -43.70 9.72 2.58
N SER A 92 -44.70 9.05 3.15
CA SER A 92 -46.01 8.90 2.54
C SER A 92 -47.07 8.68 3.61
N ASN A 93 -48.34 8.76 3.20
CA ASN A 93 -49.48 8.52 4.06
C ASN A 93 -49.64 7.03 4.43
N SER A 94 -48.92 6.12 3.76
CA SER A 94 -48.87 4.70 4.10
C SER A 94 -47.43 4.18 4.13
N ALA A 95 -47.17 3.25 5.05
CA ALA A 95 -45.89 2.55 5.14
C ALA A 95 -45.55 1.80 3.85
N GLU A 96 -46.54 1.18 3.22
CA GLU A 96 -46.39 0.46 1.96
C GLU A 96 -45.89 1.39 0.84
N GLU A 97 -46.52 2.56 0.70
CA GLU A 97 -46.15 3.51 -0.36
C GLU A 97 -44.76 4.11 -0.10
N ALA A 98 -44.46 4.48 1.16
CA ALA A 98 -43.14 4.97 1.53
C ALA A 98 -42.05 3.93 1.23
N THR A 99 -42.31 2.66 1.55
CA THR A 99 -41.38 1.55 1.28
C THR A 99 -41.18 1.36 -0.23
N ARG A 100 -42.25 1.39 -1.02
CA ARG A 100 -42.19 1.26 -2.48
C ARG A 100 -41.36 2.38 -3.11
N ILE A 101 -41.58 3.63 -2.67
CA ILE A 101 -40.80 4.78 -3.14
C ILE A 101 -39.31 4.63 -2.78
N ALA A 102 -39.01 4.24 -1.54
CA ALA A 102 -37.63 4.04 -1.09
C ALA A 102 -36.92 2.93 -1.88
N ALA A 103 -37.58 1.80 -2.10
CA ALA A 103 -37.05 0.69 -2.90
C ALA A 103 -36.78 1.10 -4.36
N ASN A 104 -37.73 1.76 -5.00
CA ASN A 104 -37.56 2.26 -6.38
C ASN A 104 -36.39 3.26 -6.48
N ASN A 105 -36.25 4.15 -5.50
CA ASN A 105 -35.14 5.11 -5.46
C ASN A 105 -33.79 4.41 -5.23
N PHE A 106 -33.76 3.35 -4.42
CA PHE A 106 -32.57 2.53 -4.24
C PHE A 106 -32.15 1.83 -5.52
N ASP A 107 -33.07 1.20 -6.23
CA ASP A 107 -32.78 0.52 -7.50
C ASP A 107 -32.25 1.51 -8.55
N ASN A 108 -32.88 2.69 -8.66
CA ASN A 108 -32.42 3.76 -9.54
C ASN A 108 -31.01 4.27 -9.19
N LEU A 109 -30.67 4.33 -7.90
CA LEU A 109 -29.34 4.68 -7.42
C LEU A 109 -28.33 3.60 -7.83
N VAL A 110 -28.62 2.33 -7.55
CA VAL A 110 -27.76 1.19 -7.91
C VAL A 110 -27.50 1.16 -9.41
N ASP A 111 -28.52 1.36 -10.24
CA ASP A 111 -28.37 1.40 -11.70
C ASP A 111 -27.53 2.59 -12.16
N SER A 112 -27.68 3.75 -11.52
CA SER A 112 -26.87 4.94 -11.81
C SER A 112 -25.40 4.77 -11.42
N LEU A 113 -25.13 4.07 -10.33
CA LEU A 113 -23.78 3.71 -9.90
C LEU A 113 -23.16 2.65 -10.82
N GLY A 114 -23.94 1.67 -11.25
CA GLY A 114 -23.52 0.67 -12.24
C GLY A 114 -23.03 1.30 -13.55
N ARG A 115 -23.72 2.35 -14.03
CA ARG A 115 -23.28 3.15 -15.20
C ARG A 115 -21.95 3.89 -14.98
N LYS A 116 -21.53 4.07 -13.73
CA LYS A 116 -20.23 4.66 -13.34
C LYS A 116 -19.20 3.61 -12.95
N ASN A 117 -19.43 2.34 -13.27
CA ASN A 117 -18.54 1.23 -12.97
C ASN A 117 -18.36 0.95 -11.47
N ILE A 118 -19.35 1.31 -10.65
CA ILE A 118 -19.46 0.90 -9.25
C ILE A 118 -20.37 -0.32 -9.22
N GLY A 119 -19.80 -1.48 -8.92
CA GLY A 119 -20.49 -2.76 -9.00
C GLY A 119 -21.42 -3.00 -7.80
N LYS A 120 -22.38 -3.92 -7.96
CA LYS A 120 -23.24 -4.34 -6.84
C LYS A 120 -22.46 -4.90 -5.65
N ASN A 121 -21.28 -5.49 -5.90
CA ASN A 121 -20.39 -6.02 -4.85
C ASN A 121 -19.73 -4.92 -4.03
N ASP A 122 -19.69 -3.68 -4.56
CA ASP A 122 -19.13 -2.50 -3.88
C ASP A 122 -20.22 -1.75 -3.08
N ILE A 123 -21.48 -2.18 -3.19
CA ILE A 123 -22.63 -1.58 -2.53
C ILE A 123 -23.08 -2.50 -1.39
N VAL A 124 -23.08 -1.97 -0.18
CA VAL A 124 -23.59 -2.67 1.01
C VAL A 124 -24.84 -1.96 1.49
N SER A 125 -25.96 -2.68 1.59
CA SER A 125 -27.17 -2.23 2.29
C SER A 125 -27.33 -3.04 3.58
N SER A 126 -27.49 -2.37 4.72
CA SER A 126 -27.55 -3.06 6.02
C SER A 126 -28.79 -2.76 6.86
N ASN A 127 -29.52 -1.68 6.57
CA ASN A 127 -30.59 -1.21 7.46
C ASN A 127 -31.81 -0.75 6.68
N PHE A 128 -32.99 -1.09 7.19
CA PHE A 128 -34.28 -0.56 6.77
C PHE A 128 -35.02 -0.09 8.03
N ASP A 129 -35.28 1.22 8.10
CA ASP A 129 -35.97 1.84 9.23
C ASP A 129 -37.30 2.43 8.75
N LEU A 130 -38.37 2.12 9.50
CA LEU A 130 -39.71 2.65 9.26
C LEU A 130 -40.20 3.30 10.56
N GLY A 131 -40.56 4.58 10.49
CA GLY A 131 -41.04 5.33 11.64
C GLY A 131 -42.18 6.27 11.26
N PRO A 132 -43.12 6.55 12.18
CA PRO A 132 -44.15 7.55 11.98
C PRO A 132 -43.54 8.96 11.99
N VAL A 133 -44.11 9.87 11.19
CA VAL A 133 -43.80 11.29 11.23
C VAL A 133 -44.98 12.02 11.87
N TYR A 134 -44.73 12.64 13.03
CA TYR A 134 -45.73 13.39 13.78
C TYR A 134 -45.49 14.89 13.60
N TYR A 135 -46.53 15.64 13.26
CA TYR A 135 -46.52 17.09 13.31
C TYR A 135 -47.11 17.53 14.64
N TYR A 136 -46.30 18.21 15.45
CA TYR A 136 -46.76 18.87 16.68
C TYR A 136 -46.89 20.38 16.40
N PRO A 137 -48.05 21.00 16.66
CA PRO A 137 -48.29 22.43 16.42
C PRO A 137 -47.52 23.34 17.38
#